data_AF-A0A7S2XLS0-F1
#
_entry.id   AF-A0A7S2XLS0-F1
#
_cell.length_a   1.000
_cell.length_b   1.000
_cell.length_c   1.000
_cell.angle_alpha   90.00
_cell.angle_beta   90.00
_cell.angle_gamma   90.00
#
_symmetry.space_group_name_H-M   'P 1'
#
loop_
_entity.id
_entity.type
_entity.pdbx_description
1 polymer ?
#
loop_
_entity_poly.entity_id
_entity_poly.type
_entity_poly.pdbx_seq_one_letter_code
_entity_poly.pdbx_strand_id
1 'polypeptide(L)'
;IYILTKSTEPGSDQRAGEILADAIQKCETAGRNSTVTDIVPGRTLFNLLMAAYSRGGEGAKAEAVLKEMKRHHDTSFNNDVKPEKIEYNTCIGAWANTKKYDSGDRAAALLNGMIESGDDDLQPDSWSFNSVIVAYTRQKDGAEKAAGILRLMNKLYLAGKYDVQPDNISISNMLAAMAKNRTP
;
A
#
# COMPACT_ATOMS: atom_id res chain seq x y z
N ILE A 1 1.94 -1.44 -23.06
CA ILE A 1 2.17 -1.39 -21.59
C ILE A 1 0.95 -1.89 -20.81
N TYR A 2 -0.27 -1.41 -21.07
CA TYR A 2 -1.52 -1.88 -20.43
C TYR A 2 -1.83 -3.39 -20.58
N ILE A 3 -1.28 -4.05 -21.61
CA ILE A 3 -1.51 -5.48 -21.87
C ILE A 3 -0.62 -6.40 -21.02
N LEU A 4 0.56 -5.92 -20.58
CA LEU A 4 1.55 -6.75 -19.89
C LEU A 4 1.21 -7.00 -18.40
N THR A 5 0.48 -6.09 -17.76
CA THR A 5 0.11 -6.19 -16.33
C THR A 5 -1.21 -6.90 -16.06
N LYS A 6 -1.98 -7.20 -17.11
CA LYS A 6 -3.16 -8.07 -17.04
C LYS A 6 -2.82 -9.55 -17.21
N SER A 7 -1.57 -9.87 -17.56
CA SER A 7 -1.10 -11.24 -17.73
C SER A 7 -0.79 -11.86 -16.36
N THR A 8 -1.44 -12.97 -16.04
CA THR A 8 -1.20 -13.80 -14.83
C THR A 8 0.02 -14.71 -14.98
N GLU A 9 0.93 -14.41 -15.91
CA GLU A 9 2.11 -15.23 -16.16
C GLU A 9 3.18 -15.04 -15.09
N PRO A 10 3.79 -16.13 -14.58
CA PRO A 10 4.94 -16.06 -13.68
C PRO A 10 6.10 -15.32 -14.36
N GLY A 11 6.53 -14.18 -13.79
CA GLY A 11 7.61 -13.34 -14.33
C GLY A 11 7.17 -11.98 -14.87
N SER A 12 5.86 -11.72 -14.96
CA SER A 12 5.31 -10.39 -15.28
C SER A 12 5.72 -9.33 -14.25
N ASP A 13 5.78 -9.68 -12.97
CA ASP A 13 6.18 -8.79 -11.86
C ASP A 13 7.67 -8.37 -11.93
N GLN A 14 8.52 -9.26 -12.41
CA GLN A 14 9.96 -9.00 -12.57
C GLN A 14 10.23 -8.09 -13.77
N ARG A 15 9.56 -8.37 -14.91
CA ARG A 15 9.58 -7.47 -16.08
C ARG A 15 9.01 -6.09 -15.76
N ALA A 16 7.95 -6.01 -14.96
CA ALA A 16 7.38 -4.73 -14.56
C ALA A 16 8.37 -3.90 -13.71
N GLY A 17 9.12 -4.54 -12.81
CA GLY A 17 10.17 -3.89 -12.02
C GLY A 17 11.36 -3.42 -12.85
N GLU A 18 11.79 -4.22 -13.81
CA GLU A 18 12.86 -3.85 -14.77
C GLU A 18 12.43 -2.66 -15.65
N ILE A 19 11.17 -2.63 -16.10
CA ILE A 19 10.61 -1.50 -16.87
C ILE A 19 10.58 -0.23 -16.03
N LEU A 20 10.30 -0.31 -14.72
CA LEU A 20 10.36 0.86 -13.84
C LEU A 20 11.80 1.36 -13.67
N ALA A 21 12.73 0.46 -13.36
CA ALA A 21 14.13 0.84 -13.19
C ALA A 21 14.69 1.48 -14.48
N ASP A 22 14.37 0.90 -15.63
CA ASP A 22 14.74 1.45 -16.95
C ASP A 22 14.03 2.78 -17.23
N ALA A 23 12.73 2.92 -16.90
CA ALA A 23 11.99 4.18 -17.09
C ALA A 23 12.50 5.31 -16.18
N ILE A 24 12.80 5.01 -14.90
CA ILE A 24 13.38 5.97 -13.94
C ILE A 24 14.78 6.36 -14.41
N GLN A 25 15.64 5.39 -14.74
CA GLN A 25 17.01 5.63 -15.20
C GLN A 25 17.04 6.47 -16.49
N LYS A 26 16.14 6.19 -17.44
CA LYS A 26 15.99 6.98 -18.67
C LYS A 26 15.50 8.40 -18.38
N CYS A 27 14.64 8.58 -17.39
CA CYS A 27 14.19 9.90 -16.98
C CYS A 27 15.29 10.72 -16.29
N GLU A 28 16.08 10.09 -15.41
CA GLU A 28 17.20 10.74 -14.72
C GLU A 28 18.34 11.11 -15.69
N THR A 29 18.57 10.30 -16.72
CA THR A 29 19.59 10.55 -17.76
C THR A 29 19.13 11.50 -18.87
N ALA A 30 17.82 11.60 -19.13
CA ALA A 30 17.25 12.56 -20.08
C ALA A 30 17.21 14.01 -19.57
N GLY A 31 17.66 14.25 -18.33
CA GLY A 31 17.83 15.57 -17.74
C GLY A 31 18.85 16.45 -18.46
N ARG A 32 18.45 17.00 -19.62
CA ARG A 32 18.69 18.37 -20.13
C ARG A 32 18.54 18.53 -21.64
N ASN A 33 18.50 17.48 -22.46
CA ASN A 33 18.44 17.62 -23.92
C ASN A 33 17.82 16.39 -24.60
N SER A 34 16.48 16.27 -24.71
CA SER A 34 15.87 15.62 -25.90
C SER A 34 14.35 15.77 -25.97
N THR A 35 13.90 16.06 -27.20
CA THR A 35 12.52 16.11 -27.70
C THR A 35 11.91 14.72 -27.94
N VAL A 36 12.03 13.82 -26.97
CA VAL A 36 11.35 12.51 -27.00
C VAL A 36 10.23 12.56 -25.97
N THR A 37 9.03 12.89 -26.44
CA THR A 37 7.73 12.73 -25.79
C THR A 37 7.76 12.25 -24.32
N ASP A 38 7.70 13.17 -23.37
CA ASP A 38 6.90 13.10 -22.13
C ASP A 38 6.82 11.76 -21.38
N ILE A 39 7.91 11.00 -21.27
CA ILE A 39 7.99 9.88 -20.32
C ILE A 39 8.64 10.36 -19.02
N VAL A 40 8.09 11.42 -18.42
CA VAL A 40 8.17 11.55 -16.96
C VAL A 40 7.43 10.32 -16.42
N PRO A 41 7.99 9.49 -15.52
CA PRO A 41 7.23 8.45 -14.86
C PRO A 41 6.13 9.15 -14.05
N GLY A 42 4.97 9.31 -14.69
CA GLY A 42 3.80 9.93 -14.09
C GLY A 42 3.08 8.96 -13.18
N ARG A 43 2.09 9.47 -12.45
CA ARG A 43 1.22 8.72 -11.54
C ARG A 43 0.74 7.38 -12.10
N THR A 44 0.40 7.35 -13.39
CA THR A 44 -0.10 6.16 -14.08
C THR A 44 0.88 4.98 -14.04
N LEU A 45 2.20 5.23 -14.18
CA LEU A 45 3.20 4.16 -14.18
C LEU A 45 3.38 3.59 -12.77
N PHE A 46 3.49 4.46 -11.75
CA PHE A 46 3.56 4.06 -10.34
C PHE A 46 2.32 3.24 -9.94
N ASN A 47 1.12 3.70 -10.31
CA ASN A 47 -0.13 3.02 -9.98
C ASN A 47 -0.26 1.66 -10.65
N LEU A 48 0.20 1.54 -11.90
CA LEU A 48 0.20 0.27 -12.62
C LEU A 48 1.08 -0.78 -11.90
N LEU A 49 2.24 -0.37 -11.41
CA LEU A 49 3.19 -1.25 -10.73
C LEU A 49 2.70 -1.66 -9.34
N MET A 50 2.22 -0.70 -8.56
CA MET A 50 1.65 -1.02 -7.26
C MET A 50 0.44 -1.95 -7.39
N ALA A 51 -0.39 -1.79 -8.42
CA ALA A 51 -1.48 -2.72 -8.69
C ALA A 51 -0.97 -4.13 -9.05
N ALA A 52 0.13 -4.26 -9.81
CA ALA A 52 0.74 -5.56 -10.09
C ALA A 52 1.28 -6.22 -8.81
N TYR A 53 2.11 -5.50 -8.04
CA TYR A 53 2.67 -6.01 -6.78
C TYR A 53 1.61 -6.31 -5.72
N SER A 54 0.52 -5.54 -5.69
CA SER A 54 -0.61 -5.82 -4.80
C SER A 54 -1.32 -7.14 -5.14
N ARG A 55 -1.43 -7.50 -6.42
CA ARG A 55 -2.00 -8.79 -6.85
C ARG A 55 -1.05 -9.95 -6.57
N GLY A 56 0.26 -9.72 -6.75
CA GLY A 56 1.30 -10.71 -6.44
C GLY A 56 1.53 -10.92 -4.93
N GLY A 57 0.95 -10.08 -4.07
CA GLY A 57 1.21 -10.12 -2.62
C GLY A 57 2.65 -9.72 -2.28
N GLU A 58 3.27 -8.89 -3.13
CA GLU A 58 4.65 -8.43 -3.04
C GLU A 58 4.75 -7.11 -2.28
N GLY A 59 4.34 -7.10 -1.00
CA GLY A 59 4.27 -5.89 -0.18
C GLY A 59 5.57 -5.06 -0.15
N ALA A 60 6.73 -5.72 -0.05
CA ALA A 60 8.03 -5.05 -0.04
C ALA A 60 8.32 -4.28 -1.35
N LYS A 61 7.93 -4.84 -2.51
CA LYS A 61 8.10 -4.14 -3.80
C LYS A 61 7.09 -3.00 -3.94
N ALA A 62 5.84 -3.22 -3.55
CA ALA A 62 4.83 -2.15 -3.53
C ALA A 62 5.29 -0.96 -2.65
N GLU A 63 5.88 -1.24 -1.49
CA GLU A 63 6.39 -0.21 -0.60
C GLU A 63 7.62 0.52 -1.16
N ALA A 64 8.51 -0.19 -1.85
CA ALA A 64 9.63 0.44 -2.55
C ALA A 64 9.14 1.44 -3.61
N VAL A 65 8.11 1.07 -4.39
CA VAL A 65 7.48 1.95 -5.38
C VAL A 65 6.84 3.16 -4.71
N LEU A 66 6.12 2.98 -3.59
CA LEU A 66 5.53 4.09 -2.83
C LEU A 66 6.60 5.06 -2.30
N LYS A 67 7.71 4.53 -1.78
CA LYS A 67 8.84 5.34 -1.31
C LYS A 67 9.49 6.13 -2.43
N GLU A 68 9.61 5.52 -3.61
CA GLU A 68 10.16 6.18 -4.78
C GLU A 68 9.25 7.30 -5.30
N MET A 69 7.94 7.06 -5.28
CA MET A 69 6.95 8.08 -5.62
C MET A 69 7.02 9.29 -4.68
N LYS A 70 7.18 9.07 -3.37
CA LYS A 70 7.45 10.15 -2.39
C LYS A 70 8.74 10.91 -2.72
N ARG A 71 9.83 10.18 -2.96
CA ARG A 71 11.13 10.78 -3.30
C ARG A 71 11.01 11.70 -4.51
N HIS A 72 10.33 11.25 -5.56
CA HIS A 72 10.12 12.04 -6.78
C HIS A 72 9.26 13.29 -6.53
N HIS A 73 8.21 13.18 -5.71
CA HIS A 73 7.41 14.34 -5.29
C HIS A 73 8.28 15.38 -4.56
N ASP A 74 9.08 14.94 -3.59
CA ASP A 74 9.96 15.80 -2.79
C ASP A 74 11.06 16.46 -3.62
N THR A 75 11.66 15.75 -4.59
CA THR A 75 12.79 16.28 -5.38
C THR A 75 12.37 17.13 -6.57
N SER A 76 11.22 16.85 -7.17
CA SER A 76 10.80 17.50 -8.43
C SER A 76 9.75 18.58 -8.24
N PHE A 77 9.23 18.78 -7.02
CA PHE A 77 8.05 19.62 -6.72
C PHE A 77 6.87 19.33 -7.67
N ASN A 78 6.83 18.12 -8.23
CA ASN A 78 5.81 17.72 -9.18
C ASN A 78 4.63 17.13 -8.41
N ASN A 79 3.59 17.93 -8.19
CA ASN A 79 2.38 17.48 -7.49
C ASN A 79 1.66 16.33 -8.19
N ASP A 80 1.92 16.07 -9.48
CA ASP A 80 1.30 14.96 -10.19
C ASP A 80 1.71 13.58 -9.63
N VAL A 81 2.84 13.50 -8.93
CA VAL A 81 3.35 12.26 -8.33
C VAL A 81 3.24 12.23 -6.81
N LYS A 82 2.49 13.14 -6.18
CA LYS A 82 2.20 13.08 -4.74
C LYS A 82 1.42 11.78 -4.44
N PRO A 83 1.92 10.89 -3.56
CA PRO A 83 1.13 9.73 -3.15
C PRO A 83 -0.07 10.16 -2.31
N GLU A 84 -1.25 9.68 -2.68
CA GLU A 84 -2.50 9.94 -1.97
C GLU A 84 -2.99 8.64 -1.32
N LYS A 85 -4.21 8.68 -0.78
CA LYS A 85 -4.88 7.54 -0.17
C LYS A 85 -4.85 6.25 -1.01
N ILE A 86 -5.03 6.35 -2.33
CA ILE A 86 -5.08 5.17 -3.23
C ILE A 86 -3.74 4.43 -3.21
N GLU A 87 -2.65 5.18 -3.29
CA GLU A 87 -1.29 4.66 -3.34
C GLU A 87 -0.93 3.91 -2.05
N TYR A 88 -1.28 4.47 -0.89
CA TYR A 88 -1.09 3.81 0.41
C TYR A 88 -1.99 2.59 0.58
N ASN A 89 -3.28 2.69 0.26
CA ASN A 89 -4.22 1.57 0.37
C ASN A 89 -3.80 0.39 -0.51
N THR A 90 -3.23 0.66 -1.69
CA THR A 90 -2.68 -0.37 -2.57
C THR A 90 -1.48 -1.07 -1.93
N CYS A 91 -0.57 -0.32 -1.31
CA CYS A 91 0.57 -0.88 -0.60
C CYS A 91 0.18 -1.68 0.65
N ILE A 92 -0.77 -1.17 1.44
CA ILE A 92 -1.34 -1.88 2.61
C ILE A 92 -2.00 -3.19 2.15
N GLY A 93 -2.78 -3.16 1.06
CA GLY A 93 -3.39 -4.35 0.47
C GLY A 93 -2.36 -5.37 -0.03
N ALA A 94 -1.26 -4.90 -0.62
CA ALA A 94 -0.16 -5.76 -1.03
C ALA A 94 0.46 -6.49 0.17
N TRP A 95 0.73 -5.76 1.26
CA TRP A 95 1.23 -6.35 2.51
C TRP A 95 0.22 -7.30 3.14
N ALA A 96 -1.07 -6.99 3.14
CA ALA A 96 -2.10 -7.89 3.65
C ALA A 96 -2.09 -9.24 2.90
N ASN A 97 -1.74 -9.25 1.61
CA ASN A 97 -1.60 -10.44 0.78
C ASN A 97 -0.25 -11.17 0.93
N THR A 98 0.73 -10.56 1.59
CA THR A 98 2.03 -11.18 1.86
C THR A 98 1.95 -12.20 2.99
N LYS A 99 2.47 -13.41 2.77
CA LYS A 99 2.52 -14.50 3.78
C LYS A 99 3.74 -14.44 4.72
N LYS A 100 4.38 -13.27 4.84
CA LYS A 100 5.57 -13.08 5.69
C LYS A 100 5.16 -12.70 7.12
N TYR A 101 6.03 -12.96 8.09
CA TYR A 101 5.77 -12.71 9.51
C TYR A 101 5.72 -11.22 9.88
N ASP A 102 6.30 -10.35 9.05
CA ASP A 102 6.38 -8.90 9.24
C ASP A 102 5.25 -8.13 8.55
N SER A 103 4.43 -8.80 7.74
CA SER A 103 3.46 -8.16 6.85
C SER A 103 2.46 -7.24 7.56
N GLY A 104 1.92 -7.67 8.70
CA GLY A 104 1.02 -6.89 9.53
C GLY A 104 1.70 -5.65 10.13
N ASP A 105 2.94 -5.78 10.60
CA ASP A 105 3.70 -4.65 11.16
C ASP A 105 4.05 -3.61 10.08
N ARG A 106 4.37 -4.06 8.86
CA ARG A 106 4.60 -3.17 7.71
C ARG A 106 3.30 -2.47 7.28
N ALA A 107 2.20 -3.20 7.20
CA ALA A 107 0.88 -2.63 6.89
C ALA A 107 0.45 -1.59 7.95
N ALA A 108 0.66 -1.89 9.23
CA ALA A 108 0.34 -0.97 10.33
C ALA A 108 1.22 0.29 10.32
N ALA A 109 2.50 0.17 9.98
CA ALA A 109 3.39 1.33 9.84
C ALA A 109 2.91 2.29 8.75
N LEU A 110 2.43 1.77 7.61
CA LEU A 110 1.85 2.59 6.54
C LEU A 110 0.57 3.29 6.98
N LEU A 111 -0.33 2.58 7.67
CA LEU A 111 -1.55 3.16 8.25
C LEU A 111 -1.23 4.26 9.27
N ASN A 112 -0.25 4.06 10.14
CA ASN A 112 0.18 5.09 11.09
C ASN A 112 0.75 6.31 10.35
N GLY A 113 1.52 6.11 9.28
CA GLY A 113 1.98 7.20 8.43
C GLY A 113 0.84 8.03 7.83
N MET A 114 -0.27 7.39 7.43
CA MET A 114 -1.48 8.10 6.99
C MET A 114 -2.10 8.93 8.12
N ILE A 115 -2.24 8.35 9.31
CA ILE A 115 -2.83 9.02 10.50
C ILE A 115 -1.98 10.20 10.97
N GLU A 116 -0.66 10.05 10.96
CA GLU A 116 0.32 11.05 11.42
C GLU A 116 0.50 12.18 10.41
N SER A 117 0.27 11.93 9.11
CA SER A 117 0.41 12.96 8.08
C SER A 117 -0.50 14.17 8.31
N GLY A 118 -1.71 13.94 8.83
CA GLY A 118 -2.73 14.98 8.98
C GLY A 118 -3.21 15.59 7.66
N ASP A 119 -2.84 15.00 6.52
CA ASP A 119 -3.19 15.46 5.19
C ASP A 119 -4.60 14.98 4.82
N ASP A 120 -5.44 15.89 4.35
CA ASP A 120 -6.82 15.61 3.94
C ASP A 120 -6.88 14.67 2.73
N ASP A 121 -5.87 14.70 1.85
CA ASP A 121 -5.77 13.78 0.71
C ASP A 121 -5.31 12.36 1.11
N LEU A 122 -4.80 12.20 2.34
CA LEU A 122 -4.19 10.98 2.85
C LEU A 122 -4.93 10.40 4.07
N GLN A 123 -6.16 10.84 4.32
CA GLN A 123 -6.92 10.31 5.45
C GLN A 123 -7.18 8.79 5.29
N PRO A 124 -6.92 7.99 6.32
CA PRO A 124 -7.24 6.57 6.30
C PRO A 124 -8.76 6.36 6.26
N ASP A 125 -9.19 5.31 5.57
CA ASP A 125 -10.59 4.90 5.50
C ASP A 125 -10.77 3.50 6.09
N SER A 126 -12.02 3.02 6.15
CA SER A 126 -12.34 1.67 6.64
C SER A 126 -11.56 0.58 5.89
N TRP A 127 -11.24 0.81 4.61
CA TRP A 127 -10.43 -0.12 3.84
C TRP A 127 -8.98 -0.19 4.34
N SER A 128 -8.36 0.96 4.65
CA SER A 128 -7.02 1.02 5.25
C SER A 128 -6.96 0.19 6.54
N PHE A 129 -7.90 0.41 7.47
CA PHE A 129 -7.96 -0.31 8.75
C PHE A 129 -8.23 -1.81 8.57
N ASN A 130 -9.23 -2.16 7.77
CA ASN A 130 -9.62 -3.54 7.52
C ASN A 130 -8.47 -4.34 6.88
N SER A 131 -7.72 -3.72 5.97
CA SER A 131 -6.57 -4.36 5.32
C SER A 131 -5.46 -4.69 6.32
N VAL A 132 -5.15 -3.79 7.27
CA VAL A 132 -4.17 -4.06 8.33
C VAL A 132 -4.67 -5.14 9.29
N ILE A 133 -5.95 -5.13 9.67
CA ILE A 133 -6.56 -6.20 10.47
C ILE A 133 -6.37 -7.54 9.78
N VAL A 134 -6.70 -7.64 8.50
CA VAL A 134 -6.51 -8.86 7.69
C VAL A 134 -5.05 -9.28 7.60
N ALA A 135 -4.12 -8.33 7.46
CA ALA A 135 -2.69 -8.62 7.46
C ALA A 135 -2.27 -9.31 8.76
N TYR A 136 -2.72 -8.80 9.91
CA TYR A 136 -2.45 -9.41 11.21
C TYR A 136 -3.19 -10.73 11.43
N THR A 137 -4.42 -10.92 10.96
CA THR A 137 -5.16 -12.19 11.13
C THR A 137 -4.53 -13.38 10.39
N ARG A 138 -3.62 -13.09 9.44
CA ARG A 138 -2.84 -14.10 8.70
C ARG A 138 -1.56 -14.50 9.44
N GLN A 139 -1.19 -13.80 10.51
CA GLN A 139 -0.04 -14.11 11.35
C GLN A 139 -0.48 -14.97 12.55
N LYS A 140 0.38 -15.91 12.98
CA LYS A 140 0.07 -16.81 14.12
C LYS A 140 -0.22 -16.04 15.41
N ASP A 141 0.54 -14.97 15.69
CA ASP A 141 0.39 -14.18 16.93
C ASP A 141 -0.22 -12.81 16.68
N GLY A 142 -0.89 -12.63 15.53
CA GLY A 142 -1.40 -11.32 15.10
C GLY A 142 -2.74 -10.93 15.71
N ALA A 143 -3.44 -11.83 16.43
CA ALA A 143 -4.78 -11.54 16.96
C ALA A 143 -4.81 -10.32 17.91
N GLU A 144 -3.83 -10.20 18.82
CA GLU A 144 -3.77 -9.05 19.73
C GLU A 144 -3.43 -7.76 19.00
N LYS A 145 -2.55 -7.82 17.99
CA LYS A 145 -2.22 -6.67 17.14
C LYS A 145 -3.43 -6.22 16.31
N ALA A 146 -4.17 -7.16 15.72
CA ALA A 146 -5.41 -6.90 15.01
C ALA A 146 -6.46 -6.24 15.93
N ALA A 147 -6.60 -6.73 17.17
CA ALA A 147 -7.45 -6.11 18.19
C ALA A 147 -7.02 -4.68 18.50
N GLY A 148 -5.71 -4.42 18.57
CA GLY A 148 -5.13 -3.09 18.72
C GLY A 148 -5.57 -2.13 17.60
N ILE A 149 -5.53 -2.57 16.34
CA ILE A 149 -5.97 -1.77 15.19
C ILE A 149 -7.47 -1.48 15.26
N LEU A 150 -8.30 -2.45 15.65
CA LEU A 150 -9.74 -2.22 15.82
C LEU A 150 -10.04 -1.21 16.94
N ARG A 151 -9.32 -1.29 18.06
CA ARG A 151 -9.42 -0.31 19.15
C ARG A 151 -9.00 1.09 18.70
N LEU A 152 -7.95 1.18 17.86
CA LEU A 152 -7.50 2.44 17.27
C LEU A 152 -8.57 3.04 16.35
N MET A 153 -9.16 2.23 15.47
CA MET A 153 -10.26 2.64 14.58
C MET A 153 -11.43 3.22 15.39
N ASN A 154 -11.88 2.51 16.43
CA ASN A 154 -12.96 2.98 17.31
C ASN A 154 -12.59 4.27 18.06
N LYS A 155 -11.35 4.38 18.55
CA LYS A 155 -10.87 5.60 19.23
C LYS A 155 -10.90 6.81 18.30
N LEU A 156 -10.49 6.64 17.04
CA LEU A 156 -10.46 7.73 16.06
C LEU A 156 -11.86 8.16 15.63
N TYR A 157 -12.79 7.20 15.49
CA TYR A 157 -14.21 7.47 15.25
C TYR A 157 -14.85 8.27 16.39
N LEU A 158 -14.65 7.83 17.64
CA LEU A 158 -15.20 8.52 18.83
C LEU A 158 -14.59 9.92 19.03
N ALA A 159 -13.37 10.14 18.57
CA ALA A 159 -12.74 11.45 18.59
C ALA A 159 -13.25 12.38 17.47
N GLY A 160 -14.11 11.89 16.56
CA GLY A 160 -14.59 12.64 15.40
C GLY A 160 -13.49 12.98 14.38
N LYS A 161 -12.33 12.31 14.45
CA LYS A 161 -11.17 12.62 13.60
C LYS A 161 -11.33 12.07 12.18
N TYR A 162 -11.96 10.90 12.06
CA TYR A 162 -12.25 10.25 10.78
C TYR A 162 -13.60 9.54 10.86
N ASP A 163 -14.36 9.52 9.76
CA ASP A 163 -15.62 8.77 9.64
C ASP A 163 -15.34 7.28 9.34
N VAL A 164 -14.62 6.63 10.26
CA VAL A 164 -14.16 5.24 10.13
C VAL A 164 -14.75 4.39 11.24
N GLN A 165 -16.03 4.03 11.11
CA GLN A 165 -16.70 3.14 12.05
C GLN A 165 -16.27 1.67 11.81
N PRO A 166 -15.93 0.91 12.87
CA PRO A 166 -15.78 -0.53 12.76
C PRO A 166 -17.02 -1.17 12.13
N ASP A 167 -16.83 -1.88 11.02
CA ASP A 167 -17.93 -2.54 10.32
C ASP A 167 -17.99 -4.03 10.68
N ASN A 168 -19.03 -4.70 10.17
CA ASN A 168 -19.21 -6.14 10.31
C ASN A 168 -18.04 -6.95 9.73
N ILE A 169 -17.29 -6.40 8.76
CA ILE A 169 -16.10 -7.04 8.18
C ILE A 169 -14.94 -6.97 9.17
N SER A 170 -14.69 -5.83 9.80
CA SER A 170 -13.65 -5.65 10.83
C SER A 170 -13.85 -6.65 11.98
N ILE A 171 -15.09 -6.76 12.47
CA ILE A 171 -15.46 -7.63 13.59
C ILE A 171 -15.37 -9.11 13.19
N SER A 172 -15.89 -9.48 12.02
CA SER A 172 -15.84 -10.86 11.51
C SER A 172 -14.39 -11.35 11.33
N ASN A 173 -13.52 -10.50 10.78
CA ASN A 173 -12.10 -10.82 10.62
C ASN A 173 -11.41 -11.04 11.97
N MET A 174 -11.72 -10.21 12.97
CA MET A 174 -11.18 -10.37 14.33
C MET A 174 -11.66 -11.66 15.00
N LEU A 175 -12.95 -12.00 14.89
CA LEU A 175 -13.49 -13.27 15.41
C LEU A 175 -12.81 -14.48 14.77
N ALA A 176 -12.58 -14.44 13.47
CA ALA A 176 -11.85 -15.49 12.75
C ALA A 176 -10.39 -15.62 13.21
N ALA A 177 -9.71 -14.50 13.50
CA ALA A 177 -8.36 -14.52 14.06
C ALA A 177 -8.32 -15.12 15.48
N MET A 178 -9.25 -14.71 16.33
CA MET A 178 -9.33 -15.21 17.70
C MET A 178 -9.66 -16.70 17.78
N ALA A 179 -10.50 -17.21 16.86
CA ALA A 179 -10.80 -18.63 16.77
C ALA A 179 -9.57 -19.47 16.40
N LYS A 180 -8.72 -18.98 15.47
CA LYS A 180 -7.48 -19.66 15.08
C LYS A 180 -6.43 -19.72 16.20
N ASN A 181 -6.41 -18.72 17.09
CA ASN A 181 -5.46 -18.68 18.21
C ASN A 181 -5.92 -19.46 19.44
N ARG A 182 -7.15 -20.00 19.45
CA ARG A 182 -7.70 -20.81 20.55
C ARG A 182 -7.58 -22.31 20.36
N THR A 183 -7.19 -22.78 19.18
CA THR A 183 -6.92 -24.20 18.93
C THR A 183 -5.46 -24.51 19.32
N PRO A 184 -5.22 -25.30 20.38
CA PRO A 184 -3.88 -25.70 20.83
C PRO A 184 -3.20 -26.69 19.89
#